data_AF-A0A9N8V446-F1
#
_entry.id   AF-A0A9N8V446-F1
#
_cell.length_a   1.000
_cell.length_b   1.000
_cell.length_c   1.000
_cell.angle_alpha   90.00
_cell.angle_beta   90.00
_cell.angle_gamma   90.00
#
_symmetry.space_group_name_H-M   'P 1'
#
loop_
_entity.id
_entity.type
_entity.pdbx_description
1 polymer ?
#
loop_
_entity_poly.entity_id
_entity_poly.type
_entity_poly.pdbx_seq_one_letter_code
_entity_poly.pdbx_strand_id
1 'polypeptide(L)'
;MESVQSDNLFKIIKLNVIEFARSSQGGPTERTFCIKCRYLKSDRQIKKKRTRIRKNSNLMITDEMIRIDKTLEYIVKLQDIHFLLMFIAMNIESPTEESASSYIPGQSDNLQEEFLHKQ
;
A
#
# COMPACT_ATOMS: atom_id res chain seq x y z
N MET A 1 -28.29 -31.72 -11.81
CA MET A 1 -28.11 -31.02 -13.10
C MET A 1 -27.45 -29.69 -12.77
N GLU A 2 -26.12 -29.70 -12.62
CA GLU A 2 -25.36 -28.54 -12.15
C GLU A 2 -25.27 -27.49 -13.25
N SER A 3 -25.56 -26.25 -12.86
CA SER A 3 -25.67 -25.09 -13.72
C SER A 3 -24.37 -24.81 -14.47
N VAL A 4 -24.34 -25.15 -15.76
CA VAL A 4 -23.45 -24.52 -16.74
C VAL A 4 -23.94 -23.08 -16.97
N GLN A 5 -23.90 -22.24 -15.93
CA GLN A 5 -24.28 -20.84 -16.03
C GLN A 5 -23.08 -20.03 -16.54
N SER A 6 -22.88 -20.12 -17.85
CA SER A 6 -22.32 -19.04 -18.69
C SER A 6 -21.04 -18.35 -18.20
N ASP A 7 -19.92 -19.06 -18.15
CA ASP A 7 -18.59 -18.42 -17.99
C ASP A 7 -18.33 -17.33 -19.05
N ASN A 8 -19.04 -17.38 -20.18
CA ASN A 8 -18.99 -16.35 -21.22
C ASN A 8 -19.59 -14.99 -20.80
N LEU A 9 -20.29 -14.84 -19.68
CA LEU A 9 -20.81 -13.54 -19.23
C LEU A 9 -19.77 -12.71 -18.48
N PHE A 10 -18.73 -13.34 -17.95
CA PHE A 10 -17.76 -12.68 -17.09
C PHE A 10 -16.45 -12.38 -17.82
N LYS A 11 -15.73 -11.39 -17.32
CA LYS A 11 -14.32 -11.13 -17.61
C LYS A 11 -13.54 -11.21 -16.32
N ILE A 12 -12.26 -11.57 -16.42
CA ILE A 12 -11.37 -11.76 -15.27
C ILE A 12 -10.26 -10.70 -15.30
N ILE A 13 -9.96 -10.14 -14.13
CA ILE A 13 -8.73 -9.43 -13.80
C ILE A 13 -7.94 -10.34 -12.87
N LYS A 14 -6.71 -10.71 -13.25
CA LYS A 14 -5.83 -11.54 -12.43
C LYS A 14 -4.89 -10.63 -11.62
N LEU A 15 -4.92 -10.76 -10.31
CA LEU A 15 -4.06 -10.03 -9.39
C LEU A 15 -3.12 -11.04 -8.70
N ASN A 16 -1.81 -10.80 -8.80
CA ASN A 16 -0.83 -11.50 -7.99
C ASN A 16 -0.61 -10.65 -6.74
N VAL A 17 -0.87 -11.24 -5.58
CA VAL A 17 -0.87 -10.55 -4.29
C VAL A 17 0.12 -11.22 -3.37
N ILE A 18 0.91 -10.43 -2.67
CA ILE A 18 1.76 -10.90 -1.58
C ILE A 18 0.97 -10.66 -0.29
N GLU A 19 0.76 -11.72 0.48
CA GLU A 19 0.10 -11.64 1.78
C GLU A 19 0.92 -10.77 2.73
N PHE A 20 0.30 -9.75 3.32
CA PHE A 20 0.90 -8.98 4.40
C PHE A 20 0.30 -9.42 5.74
N ALA A 21 0.42 -10.71 6.06
CA ALA A 21 0.06 -11.27 7.35
C ALA A 21 1.32 -11.52 8.17
N ARG A 22 1.28 -11.21 9.46
CA ARG A 22 2.30 -11.67 10.41
C ARG A 22 2.05 -13.15 10.67
N SER A 23 3.07 -13.97 10.49
CA SER A 23 3.02 -15.35 10.93
C SER A 23 2.82 -15.40 12.44
N SER A 24 2.27 -16.51 12.95
CA SER A 24 2.18 -16.79 14.38
C SER A 24 3.55 -16.80 15.08
N GLN A 25 4.65 -16.77 14.31
CA GLN A 25 6.04 -16.75 14.78
C GLN A 25 6.69 -15.36 14.66
N GLY A 26 5.93 -14.31 14.32
CA GLY A 26 6.37 -12.92 14.43
C GLY A 26 7.01 -12.30 13.18
N GLY A 27 7.09 -13.02 12.06
CA GLY A 27 7.67 -12.53 10.79
C GLY A 27 6.63 -12.35 9.67
N PRO A 28 6.88 -11.49 8.66
CA PRO A 28 6.01 -11.39 7.49
C PRO A 28 5.99 -12.72 6.73
N THR A 29 4.79 -13.20 6.43
CA THR A 29 4.61 -14.36 5.55
C THR A 29 4.62 -13.86 4.11
N GLU A 30 5.75 -13.94 3.40
CA GLU A 30 5.88 -13.51 1.98
C GLU A 30 5.16 -14.47 1.02
N ARG A 31 4.00 -14.99 1.39
CA ARG A 31 3.23 -15.91 0.58
C ARG A 31 2.60 -15.14 -0.57
N THR A 32 2.90 -15.57 -1.79
CA THR A 32 2.24 -15.04 -2.98
C THR A 32 1.03 -15.91 -3.30
N PHE A 33 -0.11 -15.29 -3.55
CA PHE A 33 -1.33 -15.95 -3.99
C PHE A 33 -1.99 -15.17 -5.13
N CYS A 34 -2.91 -15.82 -5.84
CA CYS A 34 -3.58 -15.26 -7.00
C CYS A 34 -5.05 -14.99 -6.69
N ILE A 35 -5.50 -13.77 -6.93
CA ILE A 35 -6.92 -13.40 -6.89
C ILE A 35 -7.42 -13.22 -8.32
N LYS A 36 -8.41 -14.02 -8.72
CA LYS A 36 -9.19 -13.88 -9.95
C LYS A 36 -10.42 -13.03 -9.64
N CYS A 37 -10.36 -11.75 -9.99
CA CYS A 37 -11.48 -10.84 -9.84
C CYS A 37 -12.35 -10.92 -11.10
N ARG A 38 -13.57 -11.48 -10.98
CA ARG A 38 -14.51 -11.58 -12.10
C ARG A 38 -15.53 -10.44 -12.07
N TYR A 39 -15.90 -9.93 -13.24
CA TYR A 39 -16.93 -8.89 -13.39
C TYR A 39 -17.76 -9.14 -14.65
N LEU A 40 -19.01 -8.65 -14.67
CA LEU A 40 -19.89 -8.82 -15.82
C LEU A 40 -19.39 -8.05 -17.04
N LYS A 41 -19.45 -8.65 -18.23
CA LYS A 41 -19.07 -7.98 -19.50
C LYS A 41 -19.90 -6.72 -19.77
N SER A 42 -21.14 -6.68 -19.29
CA SER A 42 -22.06 -5.55 -19.40
C SER A 42 -21.73 -4.39 -18.44
N ASP A 43 -20.91 -4.62 -17.41
CA ASP A 43 -20.55 -3.58 -16.46
C ASP A 43 -19.57 -2.57 -17.09
N ARG A 44 -20.13 -1.43 -17.52
CA ARG A 44 -19.37 -0.34 -18.14
C ARG A 44 -18.48 0.39 -17.14
N GLN A 45 -18.86 0.47 -15.87
CA GLN A 45 -18.11 1.20 -14.85
C GLN A 45 -16.82 0.46 -14.48
N ILE A 46 -16.93 -0.84 -14.18
CA ILE A 46 -15.75 -1.68 -13.93
C ILE A 46 -14.88 -1.75 -15.19
N LYS A 47 -15.49 -1.85 -16.39
CA LYS A 47 -14.73 -1.82 -17.65
C LYS A 47 -13.89 -0.54 -17.80
N LYS A 48 -14.45 0.63 -17.47
CA LYS A 48 -13.75 1.92 -17.51
C LYS A 48 -12.69 2.05 -16.41
N LYS A 49 -12.94 1.53 -15.21
CA LYS A 49 -11.96 1.53 -14.11
C LYS A 49 -10.80 0.58 -14.42
N ARG A 50 -11.07 -0.59 -14.98
CA ARG A 50 -10.06 -1.57 -15.39
C ARG A 50 -9.02 -1.00 -16.33
N THR A 51 -9.41 -0.18 -17.33
CA THR A 51 -8.45 0.41 -18.27
C THR A 51 -7.49 1.40 -17.62
N ARG A 52 -7.78 1.86 -16.40
CA ARG A 52 -6.91 2.74 -15.61
C ARG A 52 -5.94 1.97 -14.72
N ILE A 53 -6.15 0.66 -14.52
CA ILE A 53 -5.23 -0.18 -13.74
C ILE A 53 -3.92 -0.30 -14.49
N ARG A 54 -2.83 0.12 -13.86
CA ARG A 54 -1.44 -0.02 -14.31
C ARG A 54 -0.66 -0.92 -13.34
N LYS A 55 0.53 -1.37 -13.76
CA LYS A 55 1.48 -2.01 -12.84
C LYS A 55 1.69 -1.08 -11.62
N ASN A 56 1.74 -1.65 -10.42
CA ASN A 56 1.88 -0.92 -9.15
C ASN A 56 0.71 0.02 -8.79
N SER A 57 -0.49 -0.20 -9.33
CA SER A 57 -1.68 0.51 -8.83
C SER A 57 -2.06 0.01 -7.43
N ASN A 58 -2.38 0.93 -6.53
CA ASN A 58 -2.96 0.59 -5.23
C ASN A 58 -4.47 0.51 -5.37
N LEU A 59 -5.02 -0.67 -5.10
CA LEU A 59 -6.43 -0.95 -5.29
C LEU A 59 -7.03 -1.40 -3.95
N MET A 60 -8.25 -0.95 -3.68
CA MET A 60 -9.10 -1.50 -2.65
C MET A 60 -10.27 -2.22 -3.31
N ILE A 61 -10.44 -3.48 -2.95
CA ILE A 61 -11.52 -4.36 -3.40
C ILE A 61 -12.17 -4.92 -2.15
N THR A 62 -13.47 -4.69 -2.01
CA THR A 62 -14.26 -5.16 -0.87
C THR A 62 -15.37 -6.05 -1.38
N ASP A 63 -15.22 -7.36 -1.22
CA ASP A 63 -16.26 -8.34 -1.52
C ASP A 63 -15.92 -9.69 -0.87
N GLU A 64 -16.82 -10.65 -0.98
CA GLU A 64 -16.58 -12.03 -0.54
C GLU A 64 -15.52 -12.71 -1.42
N MET A 65 -14.52 -13.29 -0.76
CA MET A 65 -13.44 -14.02 -1.41
C MET A 65 -13.61 -15.52 -1.18
N ILE A 66 -13.80 -16.27 -2.27
CA ILE A 66 -14.00 -17.72 -2.24
C ILE A 66 -12.70 -18.38 -2.68
N ARG A 67 -12.16 -19.28 -1.86
CA ARG A 67 -11.01 -20.10 -2.25
C ARG A 67 -11.46 -21.15 -3.28
N ILE A 68 -10.80 -21.21 -4.41
CA ILE A 68 -10.99 -22.29 -5.38
C ILE A 68 -10.06 -23.40 -4.92
N ASP A 69 -10.64 -24.54 -4.52
CA ASP A 69 -9.94 -25.79 -4.21
C ASP A 69 -8.78 -25.69 -3.18
N LYS A 70 -7.77 -26.59 -3.29
CA LYS A 70 -6.60 -26.65 -2.41
C LYS A 70 -5.45 -25.73 -2.86
N THR A 71 -5.55 -25.09 -4.02
CA THR A 71 -4.57 -24.14 -4.53
C THR A 71 -4.61 -22.81 -3.76
N LEU A 72 -3.63 -21.93 -4.01
CA LEU A 72 -3.62 -20.53 -3.54
C LEU A 72 -4.33 -19.62 -4.56
N GLU A 73 -5.41 -20.11 -5.16
CA GLU A 73 -6.26 -19.35 -6.04
C GLU A 73 -7.58 -18.98 -5.36
N TYR A 74 -7.94 -17.72 -5.51
CA TYR A 74 -9.16 -17.15 -4.95
C TYR A 74 -9.98 -16.48 -6.04
N ILE A 75 -11.30 -16.50 -5.91
CA ILE A 75 -12.21 -15.79 -6.80
C ILE A 75 -13.02 -14.78 -6.01
N VAL A 76 -13.13 -13.59 -6.59
CA VAL A 76 -13.91 -12.48 -6.05
C VAL A 76 -14.84 -12.00 -7.17
N LYS A 77 -16.13 -11.87 -6.89
CA LYS A 77 -17.07 -11.23 -7.83
C LYS A 77 -17.01 -9.73 -7.56
N LEU A 78 -16.46 -8.94 -8.48
CA LEU A 78 -16.33 -7.50 -8.26
C LEU A 78 -17.69 -6.80 -8.34
N GLN A 79 -17.99 -5.99 -7.33
CA GLN A 79 -19.04 -4.96 -7.37
C GLN A 79 -18.46 -3.59 -7.73
N ASP A 80 -17.27 -3.26 -7.23
CA ASP A 80 -16.55 -2.04 -7.62
C ASP A 80 -15.02 -2.19 -7.46
N ILE A 81 -14.28 -1.20 -7.95
CA ILE A 81 -12.83 -1.04 -7.77
C ILE A 81 -12.56 0.38 -7.29
N HIS A 82 -11.89 0.52 -6.15
CA HIS A 82 -11.43 1.81 -5.64
C HIS A 82 -9.92 1.93 -5.83
N PHE A 83 -9.48 3.08 -6.34
CA PHE A 83 -8.06 3.40 -6.43
C PHE A 83 -7.67 4.12 -5.14
N LEU A 84 -6.69 3.58 -4.43
CA LEU A 84 -6.11 4.25 -3.28
C LEU A 84 -5.07 5.25 -3.82
N LEU A 85 -5.27 6.52 -3.49
CA LEU A 85 -4.25 7.53 -3.73
C LEU A 85 -3.09 7.25 -2.76
N MET A 86 -1.92 6.91 -3.29
CA MET A 86 -0.69 7.02 -2.51
C MET A 86 -0.38 8.50 -2.38
N PHE A 87 -0.68 9.10 -1.23
CA PHE A 87 0.04 10.29 -0.79
C PHE A 87 1.38 9.82 -0.25
N ILE A 88 2.37 9.62 -1.13
CA ILE A 88 3.78 9.63 -0.72
C ILE A 88 4.38 10.91 -1.26
N ALA A 89 4.21 11.96 -0.48
CA ALA A 89 5.08 13.13 -0.51
C ALA A 89 5.51 13.36 0.94
N MET A 90 6.52 12.61 1.37
CA MET A 90 7.43 13.02 2.43
C MET A 90 8.58 12.02 2.38
N ASN A 91 9.69 12.46 1.78
CA ASN A 91 10.98 12.02 2.27
C ASN A 91 10.93 12.28 3.78
N ILE A 92 10.74 11.23 4.57
CA ILE A 92 11.15 11.26 5.96
C ILE A 92 12.67 11.23 5.85
N GLU A 93 13.27 12.39 5.53
CA GLU A 93 14.64 12.65 5.94
C GLU A 93 14.64 12.38 7.43
N SER A 94 15.32 11.31 7.83
CA SER A 94 15.74 11.13 9.20
C SER A 94 16.32 12.47 9.66
N PRO A 95 15.87 13.07 10.78
CA PRO A 95 16.65 14.13 11.36
C PRO A 95 18.05 13.53 11.54
N THR A 96 19.03 14.11 10.85
CA THR A 96 20.42 13.78 11.11
C THR A 96 20.63 14.29 12.52
N GLU A 97 20.58 13.40 13.50
CA GLU A 97 21.06 13.71 14.83
C GLU A 97 22.56 14.00 14.65
N GLU A 98 22.89 15.28 14.51
CA GLU A 98 24.23 15.78 14.73
C GLU A 98 24.60 15.35 16.15
N SER A 99 25.27 14.21 16.25
CA SER A 99 25.86 13.74 17.49
C SER A 99 26.83 14.82 17.92
N ALA A 100 26.41 15.65 18.86
CA ALA A 100 27.26 16.60 19.57
C ALA A 100 28.37 15.80 20.29
N SER A 101 29.50 15.63 19.61
CA SER A 101 30.70 15.03 20.15
C SER A 101 31.71 16.13 20.41
N SER A 102 32.04 16.25 21.69
CA SER A 102 32.90 17.22 22.36
C SER A 102 34.17 17.64 21.62
N TYR A 103 34.35 18.96 21.46
CA TYR A 103 35.66 19.60 21.43
C TYR A 103 35.58 20.93 22.19
N ILE A 104 36.17 20.98 23.39
CA ILE A 104 36.57 22.24 24.03
C ILE A 104 38.09 22.20 24.17
N PRO A 105 38.85 22.97 23.38
CA PRO A 105 40.14 23.48 23.79
C PRO A 105 39.95 24.89 24.34
N GLY A 106 40.21 25.04 25.64
CA GLY A 106 40.09 26.33 26.31
C GLY A 106 41.11 27.36 25.81
N GLN A 107 40.66 28.61 25.69
CA GLN A 107 41.46 29.79 26.01
C GLN A 107 40.53 30.99 26.24
N SER A 108 40.45 31.36 27.53
CA SER A 108 40.30 32.68 28.14
C SER A 108 40.58 33.90 27.24
N ASP A 109 39.62 34.84 27.11
CA ASP A 109 39.49 36.03 27.97
C ASP A 109 38.56 37.11 27.35
N ASN A 110 37.69 37.66 28.19
CA ASN A 110 37.12 39.02 28.22
C ASN A 110 36.61 39.69 26.91
N LEU A 111 35.31 40.06 26.90
CA LEU A 111 34.88 41.48 27.02
C LEU A 111 33.34 41.62 27.03
N GLN A 112 32.88 42.08 28.20
CA GLN A 112 31.81 43.06 28.48
C GLN A 112 30.34 42.82 28.07
N GLU A 113 29.53 42.71 29.13
CA GLU A 113 28.13 43.11 29.23
C GLU A 113 27.86 44.50 28.61
N GLU A 114 26.73 44.65 27.92
CA GLU A 114 25.87 45.81 28.17
C GLU A 114 24.42 45.52 27.75
N PHE A 115 23.56 45.34 28.75
CA PHE A 115 22.11 45.40 28.59
C PHE A 115 21.69 46.85 28.41
N LEU A 116 21.06 47.14 27.28
CA LEU A 116 20.41 48.41 26.96
C LEU A 116 19.29 48.70 27.98
N HIS A 117 19.31 49.85 28.65
CA HIS A 117 18.11 50.65 29.00
C HIS A 117 18.50 52.02 29.60
N LYS A 118 18.37 53.10 28.82
CA LYS A 118 17.69 54.36 29.20
C LYS A 118 17.69 55.38 28.06
N GLN A 119 16.45 55.75 27.70
CA GLN A 119 15.97 56.91 26.92
C GLN A 119 16.29 56.99 25.43
#